data_AF-A0A7V8XDP5-F1
#
_entry.id   AF-A0A7V8XDP5-F1
#
_cell.length_a   1.000
_cell.length_b   1.000
_cell.length_c   1.000
_cell.angle_alpha   90.00
_cell.angle_beta   90.00
_cell.angle_gamma   90.00
#
_symmetry.space_group_name_H-M   'P 1'
#
loop_
_entity.id
_entity.type
_entity.pdbx_description
1 polymer ?
#
loop_
_entity_poly.entity_id
_entity_poly.type
_entity_poly.pdbx_seq_one_letter_code
_entity_poly.pdbx_strand_id
1 'polypeptide(L)'
;RRIHLVAPTSTDERLRLAAATTDGWLYLVTLTGTTGARAELPTALGGLAERTRAVADGVPLYAGFGIATPEHAVGVAELVDGVVVGSRAVQVAEDGPDALRAYVSSLRMALDTLA
;
A
#
# COMPACT_ATOMS: atom_id res chain seq x y z
N ARG A 1 18.90 -3.37 -2.83
CA ARG A 1 17.96 -3.54 -1.71
C ARG A 1 16.80 -4.39 -2.18
N ARG A 2 16.39 -5.40 -1.43
CA ARG A 2 15.32 -6.33 -1.75
C ARG A 2 14.10 -5.98 -0.90
N ILE A 3 13.01 -5.59 -1.54
CA ILE A 3 11.72 -5.38 -0.89
C ILE A 3 10.88 -6.63 -1.09
N HIS A 4 10.45 -7.25 0.00
CA HIS A 4 9.57 -8.40 -0.06
C HIS A 4 8.11 -8.01 -0.20
N LEU A 5 7.39 -8.83 -0.96
CA LEU A 5 5.95 -8.76 -1.12
C LEU A 5 5.30 -9.85 -0.28
N VAL A 6 4.23 -9.49 0.42
CA VAL A 6 3.39 -10.42 1.18
C VAL A 6 1.93 -10.23 0.78
N ALA A 7 1.17 -11.33 0.77
CA ALA A 7 -0.22 -11.38 0.31
C ALA A 7 -1.11 -12.05 1.36
N PRO A 8 -2.46 -11.94 1.29
CA PRO A 8 -3.36 -12.61 2.24
C PRO A 8 -3.15 -14.12 2.34
N THR A 9 -2.70 -14.75 1.25
CA THR A 9 -2.38 -16.18 1.15
C THR A 9 -1.01 -16.56 1.73
N SER A 10 -0.19 -15.59 2.15
CA SER A 10 1.06 -15.88 2.83
C SER A 10 0.80 -16.46 4.22
N THR A 11 1.48 -17.56 4.54
CA THR A 11 1.47 -18.14 5.88
C THR A 11 2.25 -17.26 6.85
N ASP A 12 1.97 -17.35 8.15
CA ASP A 12 2.68 -16.55 9.16
C ASP A 12 4.20 -16.81 9.17
N GLU A 13 4.61 -18.04 8.85
CA GLU A 13 6.01 -18.39 8.63
C GLU A 13 6.65 -17.58 7.50
N ARG A 14 5.95 -17.46 6.37
CA ARG A 14 6.42 -16.67 5.22
C ARG A 14 6.41 -15.17 5.51
N LEU A 15 5.43 -14.69 6.28
CA LEU A 15 5.39 -13.29 6.72
C LEU A 15 6.64 -12.96 7.58
N ARG A 16 6.95 -13.80 8.56
CA ARG A 16 8.12 -13.64 9.42
C ARG A 16 9.44 -13.70 8.64
N LEU A 17 9.57 -14.67 7.73
CA LEU A 17 10.76 -14.80 6.88
C LEU A 17 10.94 -13.57 5.97
N ALA A 18 9.84 -13.06 5.40
CA ALA A 18 9.87 -11.86 4.59
C ALA A 18 10.31 -10.65 5.42
N ALA A 19 9.74 -10.46 6.62
CA ALA A 19 10.11 -9.36 7.51
C ALA A 19 11.59 -9.40 7.92
N ALA A 20 12.10 -10.58 8.28
CA ALA A 20 13.48 -10.75 8.71
C ALA A 20 14.51 -10.55 7.59
N THR A 21 14.10 -10.60 6.32
CA THR A 21 15.01 -10.59 5.18
C THR A 21 14.71 -9.52 4.12
N THR A 22 13.77 -8.61 4.43
CA THR A 22 13.46 -7.43 3.61
C THR A 22 14.38 -6.27 4.00
N ASP A 23 14.72 -5.43 3.04
CA ASP A 23 15.45 -4.20 3.30
C ASP A 23 14.47 -3.04 3.57
N GLY A 24 14.38 -2.60 4.83
CA GLY A 24 13.72 -1.36 5.21
C GLY A 24 12.20 -1.40 5.35
N TRP A 25 11.46 -2.09 4.48
CA TRP A 25 9.99 -2.18 4.56
C TRP A 25 9.42 -3.41 3.85
N LEU A 26 8.16 -3.76 4.15
CA LEU A 26 7.38 -4.82 3.49
C LEU A 26 6.30 -4.24 2.59
N TYR A 27 6.16 -4.82 1.40
CA TYR A 27 5.09 -4.47 0.46
C TYR A 27 3.90 -5.42 0.64
N LEU A 28 2.77 -4.91 1.12
CA LEU A 28 1.53 -5.64 1.24
C LEU A 28 0.75 -5.56 -0.08
N VAL A 29 0.48 -6.71 -0.69
CA VAL A 29 -0.33 -6.81 -1.90
C VAL A 29 -1.71 -7.34 -1.55
N THR A 30 -2.77 -6.65 -1.98
CA THR A 30 -4.16 -6.94 -1.55
C THR A 30 -4.96 -7.72 -2.59
N LEU A 31 -4.29 -8.26 -3.62
CA LEU A 31 -4.95 -8.93 -4.74
C LEU A 31 -5.46 -10.33 -4.37
N THR A 32 -6.78 -10.41 -4.18
CA THR A 32 -7.58 -11.57 -4.61
C THR A 32 -8.68 -11.08 -5.56
N GLY A 33 -8.32 -10.70 -6.79
CA GLY A 33 -9.28 -10.43 -7.86
C GLY A 33 -8.92 -9.25 -8.77
N THR A 34 -9.16 -9.41 -10.06
CA THR A 34 -8.85 -8.49 -11.16
C THR A 34 -9.39 -7.08 -10.95
N THR A 35 -8.58 -6.11 -11.40
CA THR A 35 -8.82 -4.68 -11.50
C THR A 35 -10.27 -4.27 -11.79
N GLY A 36 -10.85 -3.53 -10.84
CA GLY A 36 -12.13 -2.83 -10.98
C GLY A 36 -12.33 -2.00 -9.73
N ALA A 37 -12.54 -0.69 -9.90
CA ALA A 37 -12.69 0.28 -8.81
C ALA A 37 -13.75 -0.19 -7.81
N ARG A 38 -13.30 -0.70 -6.65
CA ARG A 38 -14.19 -0.87 -5.49
C ARG A 38 -14.09 0.40 -4.64
N ALA A 39 -15.25 0.89 -4.23
CA ALA A 39 -15.38 2.04 -3.34
C ALA A 39 -14.97 1.72 -1.90
N GLU A 40 -14.84 0.44 -1.56
CA GLU A 40 -14.51 -0.04 -0.22
C GLU A 40 -13.08 -0.61 -0.19
N LEU A 41 -12.34 -0.24 0.85
CA LEU A 41 -11.02 -0.80 1.14
C LEU A 41 -11.13 -2.33 1.25
N PRO A 42 -10.21 -3.10 0.64
CA PRO A 42 -10.26 -4.55 0.78
C PRO A 42 -10.14 -4.95 2.25
N THR A 43 -11.17 -5.59 2.81
CA THR A 43 -11.12 -6.20 4.16
C THR A 43 -9.89 -7.11 4.33
N ALA A 44 -9.43 -7.71 3.23
CA ALA A 44 -8.22 -8.52 3.17
C ALA A 44 -6.93 -7.77 3.51
N LEU A 45 -6.87 -6.44 3.28
CA LEU A 45 -5.70 -5.63 3.64
C LEU A 45 -5.57 -5.51 5.15
N GLY A 46 -6.65 -5.18 5.86
CA GLY A 46 -6.65 -5.03 7.31
C GLY A 46 -6.13 -6.29 8.00
N GLY A 47 -6.71 -7.45 7.67
CA GLY A 47 -6.27 -8.72 8.23
C GLY A 47 -4.83 -9.10 7.85
N LEU A 48 -4.37 -8.76 6.65
CA LEU A 48 -2.97 -8.96 6.27
C LEU A 48 -2.03 -8.04 7.07
N ALA A 49 -2.39 -6.77 7.23
CA ALA A 49 -1.60 -5.79 7.97
C ALA A 49 -1.47 -6.19 9.44
N GLU A 50 -2.58 -6.58 10.09
CA GLU A 50 -2.58 -7.08 11.46
C GLU A 50 -1.69 -8.31 11.64
N ARG A 51 -1.88 -9.34 10.81
CA ARG A 51 -1.06 -10.57 10.86
C ARG A 51 0.41 -10.29 10.62
N THR A 52 0.72 -9.41 9.67
CA THR A 52 2.11 -9.06 9.35
C THR A 52 2.74 -8.28 10.50
N ARG A 53 2.04 -7.27 11.04
CA ARG A 53 2.52 -6.45 12.16
C ARG A 53 2.81 -7.29 13.41
N ALA A 54 2.04 -8.36 13.64
CA ALA A 54 2.27 -9.29 14.74
C ALA A 54 3.58 -10.11 14.64
N VAL A 55 4.18 -10.23 13.46
CA VAL A 55 5.37 -11.08 13.22
C VAL A 55 6.54 -10.36 12.57
N ALA A 56 6.40 -9.07 12.27
CA ALA A 56 7.36 -8.30 11.48
C ALA A 56 8.31 -7.42 12.30
N ASP A 57 8.31 -7.54 13.64
CA ASP A 57 9.27 -6.91 14.55
C ASP A 57 9.50 -5.39 14.28
N GLY A 58 8.42 -4.66 13.99
CA GLY A 58 8.47 -3.22 13.76
C GLY A 58 8.93 -2.79 12.35
N VAL A 59 9.09 -3.73 11.41
CA VAL A 59 9.34 -3.39 10.00
C VAL A 59 8.14 -2.63 9.43
N PRO A 60 8.36 -1.43 8.83
CA PRO A 60 7.30 -0.65 8.22
C PRO A 60 6.55 -1.42 7.11
N LEU A 61 5.23 -1.28 7.09
CA LEU A 61 4.33 -1.90 6.15
C LEU A 61 3.84 -0.87 5.15
N TYR A 62 4.02 -1.13 3.85
CA TYR A 62 3.52 -0.28 2.79
C TYR A 62 2.53 -1.08 1.96
N ALA A 63 1.35 -0.54 1.74
CA ALA A 63 0.36 -1.20 0.89
C ALA A 63 0.32 -0.56 -0.49
N GLY A 64 0.20 -1.40 -1.51
CA GLY A 64 -0.16 -0.98 -2.85
C GLY A 64 -1.33 -1.79 -3.39
N PHE A 65 -1.78 -1.41 -4.57
CA PHE A 65 -2.96 -1.93 -5.31
C PHE A 65 -4.28 -1.22 -5.00
N GLY A 66 -4.91 -0.71 -6.07
CA GLY A 66 -6.24 -0.07 -6.03
C GLY A 66 -6.27 1.39 -5.54
N ILE A 67 -5.14 1.93 -5.12
CA ILE A 67 -5.04 3.32 -4.64
C ILE A 67 -4.97 4.25 -5.85
N ALA A 68 -6.00 5.08 -6.00
CA ALA A 68 -6.14 5.98 -7.15
C ALA A 68 -6.59 7.39 -6.75
N THR A 69 -7.29 7.55 -5.62
CA THR A 69 -7.77 8.85 -5.14
C THR A 69 -7.16 9.17 -3.76
N PRO A 70 -7.18 10.45 -3.33
CA PRO A 70 -6.75 10.83 -1.99
C PRO A 70 -7.53 10.09 -0.89
N GLU A 71 -8.82 9.85 -1.08
CA GLU A 71 -9.67 9.13 -0.11
C GLU A 71 -9.24 7.67 0.02
N HIS A 72 -8.89 7.01 -1.11
CA HIS A 72 -8.31 5.67 -1.05
C HIS A 72 -6.98 5.67 -0.27
N ALA A 73 -6.14 6.69 -0.50
CA ALA A 73 -4.84 6.79 0.17
C ALA A 73 -5.00 6.97 1.69
N VAL A 74 -5.90 7.85 2.12
CA VAL A 74 -6.23 8.06 3.55
C VAL A 74 -6.74 6.76 4.17
N GLY A 75 -7.74 6.13 3.55
CA GLY A 75 -8.31 4.91 4.09
C GLY A 75 -7.32 3.74 4.20
N VAL A 76 -6.38 3.63 3.26
CA VAL A 76 -5.30 2.64 3.36
C VAL A 76 -4.30 3.02 4.46
N ALA A 77 -3.92 4.29 4.55
CA ALA A 77 -2.92 4.77 5.52
C ALA A 77 -3.35 4.62 6.99
N GLU A 78 -4.64 4.44 7.27
CA GLU A 78 -5.11 4.07 8.62
C GLU A 78 -4.65 2.66 9.04
N LEU A 79 -4.32 1.78 8.08
CA LEU A 79 -3.99 0.37 8.32
C LEU A 79 -2.49 0.08 8.24
N VAL A 80 -1.72 0.93 7.55
CA VAL A 80 -0.32 0.69 7.21
C VAL A 80 0.53 1.96 7.33
N ASP A 81 1.85 1.83 7.31
CA ASP A 81 2.78 2.94 7.53
C ASP A 81 3.06 3.76 6.26
N GLY A 82 2.57 3.30 5.10
CA GLY A 82 2.70 4.03 3.84
C GLY A 82 1.88 3.43 2.70
N VAL A 83 1.69 4.24 1.66
CA VAL A 83 0.93 3.87 0.45
C VAL A 83 1.80 3.91 -0.79
N VAL A 84 1.55 3.00 -1.73
CA VAL A 84 2.21 2.94 -3.03
C VAL A 84 1.19 3.10 -4.15
N VAL A 85 1.39 4.11 -4.99
CA VAL A 85 0.53 4.44 -6.13
C VAL A 85 1.30 4.26 -7.43
N GLY A 86 0.88 3.31 -8.26
CA GLY A 86 1.53 2.97 -9.53
C GLY A 86 0.69 3.38 -10.75
N SER A 87 -0.26 2.53 -11.14
CA SER A 87 -1.00 2.67 -12.41
C SER A 87 -1.67 4.02 -12.60
N ARG A 88 -2.28 4.58 -11.55
CA ARG A 88 -2.93 5.90 -11.65
C ARG A 88 -1.92 7.04 -11.83
N ALA A 89 -0.76 6.95 -11.17
CA ALA A 89 0.31 7.94 -11.36
C ALA A 89 0.85 7.89 -12.80
N VAL A 90 1.01 6.69 -13.38
CA VAL A 90 1.41 6.54 -14.79
C VAL A 90 0.37 7.15 -15.73
N GLN A 91 -0.91 6.85 -15.54
CA GLN A 91 -1.99 7.43 -16.36
C GLN A 91 -2.02 8.96 -16.30
N VAL A 92 -1.92 9.54 -15.10
CA VAL A 92 -1.90 11.00 -14.96
C VAL A 92 -0.63 11.62 -15.56
N ALA A 93 0.49 10.89 -15.53
CA ALA A 93 1.73 11.36 -16.15
C ALA A 93 1.65 11.46 -17.68
N GLU A 94 0.70 10.78 -18.33
CA GLU A 94 0.42 10.93 -19.77
C GLU A 94 -0.04 12.35 -20.11
N ASP A 95 -0.70 13.03 -19.16
CA ASP A 95 -1.11 14.44 -19.27
C ASP A 95 0.03 15.43 -18.96
N GLY A 96 1.23 14.93 -18.64
CA GLY A 96 2.45 15.70 -18.43
C GLY A 96 2.90 15.84 -16.96
N PRO A 97 4.10 16.41 -16.74
CA PRO A 97 4.73 16.45 -15.42
C PRO A 97 3.96 17.30 -14.39
N ASP A 98 3.26 18.35 -14.83
CA ASP A 98 2.46 19.20 -13.93
C ASP A 98 1.20 18.49 -13.44
N ALA A 99 0.57 17.69 -14.30
CA ALA A 99 -0.56 16.85 -13.91
C ALA A 99 -0.13 15.81 -12.86
N LEU A 100 1.01 15.13 -13.08
CA LEU A 100 1.57 14.19 -12.11
C LEU A 100 1.92 14.90 -10.78
N ARG A 101 2.53 16.09 -10.83
CA ARG A 101 2.83 16.88 -9.64
C ARG A 101 1.57 17.24 -8.87
N ALA A 102 0.54 17.72 -9.54
CA ALA A 102 -0.74 18.08 -8.93
C ALA A 102 -1.40 16.85 -8.27
N TYR A 103 -1.35 15.70 -8.93
CA TYR A 103 -1.86 14.44 -8.41
C TYR A 103 -1.09 13.94 -7.18
N VAL A 104 0.23 13.90 -7.22
CA VAL A 104 1.04 13.51 -6.05
C VAL A 104 0.81 14.48 -4.89
N SER A 105 0.68 15.78 -5.18
CA SER A 105 0.39 16.80 -4.17
C SER A 105 -0.98 16.59 -3.50
N SER A 106 -2.02 16.24 -4.27
CA SER A 106 -3.34 15.98 -3.69
C SER A 106 -3.35 14.75 -2.78
N LEU A 107 -2.61 13.69 -3.14
CA LEU A 107 -2.42 12.52 -2.27
C LEU A 107 -1.68 12.90 -0.98
N ARG A 108 -0.58 13.65 -1.09
CA ARG A 108 0.22 14.10 0.07
C ARG A 108 -0.61 14.96 1.02
N MET A 109 -1.33 15.95 0.50
CA MET A 109 -2.18 16.84 1.29
C MET A 109 -3.24 16.06 2.08
N ALA A 110 -3.86 15.05 1.48
CA ALA A 110 -4.83 14.22 2.19
C ALA A 110 -4.18 13.34 3.25
N LEU A 111 -2.99 12.78 2.99
CA LEU A 111 -2.26 11.99 3.98
C LEU A 111 -1.74 12.85 5.15
N ASP A 112 -1.44 14.12 4.93
CA ASP A 112 -1.03 15.06 6.00
C ASP A 112 -2.15 15.35 7.00
N THR A 113 -3.42 15.07 6.68
CA THR A 113 -4.52 15.24 7.64
C THR A 113 -4.61 14.11 8.67
N LEU A 114 -3.82 13.03 8.51
CA LEU A 114 -3.74 11.90 9.44
C LEU A 114 -2.63 12.08 10.51
N ALA A 115 -1.77 13.09 10.36
CA ALA A 115 -0.64 13.38 11.23
C ALA A 115 -1.00 14.40 12.32
#